data_AF-A0A7J4AWT3-F1
#
_entry.id   AF-A0A7J4AWT3-F1
#
_cell.length_a   1.000
_cell.length_b   1.000
_cell.length_c   1.000
_cell.angle_alpha   90.00
_cell.angle_beta   90.00
_cell.angle_gamma   90.00
#
_symmetry.space_group_name_H-M   'P 1'
#
loop_
_entity.id
_entity.type
_entity.pdbx_description
1 polymer ?
#
loop_
_entity_poly.entity_id
_entity_poly.type
_entity_poly.pdbx_seq_one_letter_code
_entity_poly.pdbx_strand_id
1 'polypeptide(L)'
;RFATPKEVNVPSVDYVLGLADVIGEYRRFVLDALREGDIKKSEKCLRIMDEIYVELMAMDEAYMLVPGLRRKCDIARKIIETTRGDITQEVRRSELERQLKKLEKLART
;
A
#
# COMPACT_ATOMS: atom_id res chain seq x y z
N ARG A 1 -10.70 6.12 9.93
CA ARG A 1 -12.07 6.28 9.38
C ARG A 1 -11.96 7.03 8.06
N PHE A 2 -12.42 6.44 6.96
CA PHE A 2 -12.50 7.12 5.67
C PHE A 2 -13.71 8.07 5.66
N ALA A 3 -13.59 9.19 4.95
CA ALA A 3 -14.69 10.14 4.80
C ALA A 3 -15.76 9.57 3.86
N THR A 4 -17.03 9.62 4.21
CA THR A 4 -18.11 9.08 3.35
C THR A 4 -18.31 9.94 2.09
N PRO A 5 -18.89 9.40 1.00
CA PRO A 5 -19.19 10.19 -0.21
C PRO A 5 -20.00 11.46 0.08
N LYS A 6 -20.91 11.40 1.06
CA LYS A 6 -21.71 12.54 1.51
C LYS A 6 -20.88 13.61 2.21
N GLU A 7 -19.90 13.21 3.02
CA GLU A 7 -19.00 14.15 3.73
C GLU A 7 -18.10 14.93 2.76
N VAL A 8 -17.79 14.36 1.59
CA VAL A 8 -16.96 15.01 0.56
C VAL A 8 -17.76 15.53 -0.65
N ASN A 9 -19.10 15.42 -0.61
CA ASN A 9 -20.02 15.85 -1.66
C ASN A 9 -19.69 15.30 -3.07
N VAL A 10 -19.43 13.99 -3.16
CA VAL A 10 -19.17 13.31 -4.44
C VAL A 10 -20.12 12.12 -4.65
N PRO A 11 -20.42 11.75 -5.92
CA PRO A 11 -21.20 10.55 -6.21
C PRO A 11 -20.53 9.28 -5.65
N SER A 12 -21.33 8.32 -5.18
CA SER A 12 -20.82 7.06 -4.61
C SER A 12 -19.95 6.28 -5.58
N VAL A 13 -20.26 6.31 -6.88
CA VAL A 13 -19.47 5.66 -7.93
C VAL A 13 -18.08 6.28 -8.04
N ASP A 14 -18.01 7.60 -8.16
CA ASP A 14 -16.75 8.34 -8.26
C ASP A 14 -15.90 8.18 -7.00
N TYR A 15 -16.55 8.14 -5.83
CA TYR A 15 -15.89 7.87 -4.56
C TYR A 15 -15.19 6.50 -4.56
N VAL A 16 -15.91 5.45 -4.96
CA VAL A 16 -15.40 4.07 -4.97
C VAL A 16 -14.27 3.90 -5.99
N LEU A 17 -14.40 4.51 -7.18
CA LEU A 17 -13.34 4.52 -8.18
C LEU A 17 -12.11 5.29 -7.67
N GLY A 18 -12.32 6.42 -6.99
CA GLY A 18 -11.26 7.21 -6.36
C GLY A 18 -10.53 6.44 -5.26
N LEU A 19 -11.24 5.67 -4.43
CA LEU A 19 -10.62 4.79 -3.44
C LEU A 19 -9.71 3.76 -4.10
N ALA A 20 -10.14 3.16 -5.21
CA ALA A 20 -9.31 2.20 -5.95
C ALA A 20 -8.05 2.86 -6.55
N ASP A 21 -8.14 4.11 -7.00
CA ASP A 21 -6.99 4.85 -7.54
C ASP A 21 -6.01 5.32 -6.44
N VAL A 22 -6.52 5.67 -5.26
CA VAL A 22 -5.70 6.06 -4.10
C VAL A 22 -4.73 4.95 -3.65
N ILE A 23 -5.06 3.67 -3.88
CA ILE A 23 -4.12 2.56 -3.63
C ILE A 23 -2.81 2.75 -4.42
N GLY A 24 -2.89 3.26 -5.65
CA GLY A 24 -1.72 3.60 -6.46
C GLY A 24 -0.88 4.73 -5.86
N GLU A 25 -1.52 5.77 -5.32
CA GLU A 25 -0.83 6.87 -4.63
C GLU A 25 -0.16 6.39 -3.33
N TYR A 26 -0.78 5.48 -2.59
CA TYR A 26 -0.12 4.86 -1.43
C TYR A 26 1.08 4.01 -1.83
N ARG A 27 1.05 3.30 -2.97
CA ARG A 27 2.25 2.62 -3.49
C ARG A 27 3.37 3.63 -3.72
N ARG A 28 3.08 4.80 -4.30
CA ARG A 28 4.07 5.86 -4.46
C ARG A 28 4.65 6.31 -3.11
N PHE A 29 3.81 6.55 -2.10
CA PHE A 29 4.27 6.90 -0.75
C PHE A 29 5.11 5.80 -0.08
N VAL A 30 4.79 4.52 -0.33
CA VAL A 30 5.62 3.39 0.12
C VAL A 30 7.02 3.49 -0.50
N LEU A 31 7.10 3.65 -1.82
CA LEU A 31 8.38 3.71 -2.52
C LEU A 31 9.23 4.91 -2.08
N ASP A 32 8.60 6.07 -1.86
CA ASP A 32 9.27 7.25 -1.31
C ASP A 32 9.80 6.99 0.12
N ALA A 33 9.01 6.34 0.98
CA ALA A 33 9.43 6.00 2.34
C ALA A 33 10.57 4.96 2.35
N LEU A 34 10.52 3.95 1.48
CA LEU A 34 11.61 2.97 1.33
C LEU A 34 12.90 3.63 0.85
N ARG A 35 12.83 4.59 -0.09
CA ARG A 35 13.99 5.37 -0.53
C ARG A 35 14.63 6.16 0.61
N GLU A 36 13.84 6.61 1.58
CA GLU A 36 14.29 7.33 2.77
C GLU A 36 14.74 6.38 3.91
N GLY A 37 14.59 5.07 3.75
CA GLY A 37 14.86 4.07 4.79
C GLY A 37 13.80 4.00 5.90
N ASP A 38 12.64 4.67 5.72
CA ASP A 38 11.54 4.69 6.68
C ASP A 38 10.61 3.48 6.49
N ILE A 39 11.06 2.33 7.01
CA ILE A 39 10.31 1.06 6.98
C ILE A 39 8.96 1.18 7.72
N LYS A 40 8.89 1.94 8.81
CA LYS A 40 7.65 2.05 9.59
C LYS A 40 6.56 2.79 8.81
N LYS A 41 6.94 3.85 8.10
CA LYS A 41 6.03 4.60 7.23
C LYS A 41 5.58 3.76 6.05
N SER A 42 6.48 2.99 5.43
CA SER A 42 6.09 2.10 4.33
C SER A 42 5.09 1.02 4.78
N GLU A 43 5.32 0.37 5.93
CA GLU A 43 4.37 -0.61 6.50
C GLU A 43 3.01 0.02 6.82
N LYS A 44 2.99 1.24 7.38
CA LYS A 44 1.75 1.96 7.65
C LYS A 44 0.97 2.25 6.36
N CYS A 45 1.65 2.67 5.29
CA CYS A 45 1.03 2.90 3.99
C CYS A 45 0.49 1.61 3.38
N LEU A 46 1.25 0.50 3.41
CA LEU A 46 0.79 -0.81 2.92
C LEU A 46 -0.47 -1.26 3.66
N ARG A 47 -0.53 -1.09 4.99
CA ARG A 47 -1.73 -1.43 5.77
C ARG A 47 -2.96 -0.65 5.31
N ILE A 48 -2.80 0.64 5.01
CA ILE A 48 -3.93 1.45 4.51
C ILE A 48 -4.36 0.97 3.11
N MET A 49 -3.42 0.56 2.25
CA MET A 49 -3.75 -0.05 0.96
C MET A 49 -4.58 -1.33 1.12
N ASP A 50 -4.17 -2.21 2.05
CA ASP A 50 -4.89 -3.44 2.38
C ASP A 50 -6.29 -3.15 2.92
N GLU A 51 -6.43 -2.18 3.85
CA GLU A 51 -7.73 -1.75 4.40
C GLU A 51 -8.67 -1.28 3.28
N ILE A 52 -8.21 -0.39 2.39
CA ILE A 52 -9.04 0.08 1.25
C ILE A 52 -9.44 -1.09 0.36
N TYR A 53 -8.49 -1.98 0.05
CA TYR A 53 -8.75 -3.12 -0.82
C TYR A 53 -9.78 -4.10 -0.25
N VAL A 54 -9.72 -4.40 1.06
CA VAL A 54 -10.70 -5.26 1.75
C VAL A 54 -12.09 -4.64 1.70
N GLU A 55 -12.21 -3.33 1.97
CA GLU A 55 -13.50 -2.63 1.90
C GLU A 55 -14.07 -2.64 0.47
N LEU A 56 -13.24 -2.42 -0.56
CA LEU A 56 -13.66 -2.49 -1.95
C LEU A 56 -14.13 -3.90 -2.35
N MET A 57 -13.47 -4.95 -1.86
CA MET A 57 -13.85 -6.35 -2.11
C MET A 57 -15.13 -6.76 -1.38
N ALA A 58 -15.45 -6.14 -0.24
CA ALA A 58 -16.70 -6.39 0.48
C ALA A 58 -17.94 -5.88 -0.27
N MET A 59 -17.76 -5.00 -1.27
CA MET A 59 -18.81 -4.43 -2.10
C MET A 59 -19.09 -5.29 -3.35
N ASP A 60 -19.22 -6.60 -3.20
CA ASP A 60 -19.29 -7.54 -4.34
C ASP A 60 -20.44 -7.24 -5.32
N GLU A 61 -21.60 -6.81 -4.81
CA GLU A 61 -22.75 -6.38 -5.62
C GLU A 61 -22.48 -5.08 -6.41
N ALA A 62 -21.57 -4.23 -5.92
CA ALA A 62 -21.21 -2.98 -6.58
C ALA A 62 -20.40 -3.23 -7.86
N TYR A 63 -19.73 -4.38 -8.02
CA TYR A 63 -19.03 -4.72 -9.26
C TYR A 63 -19.97 -4.84 -10.46
N MET A 64 -21.25 -5.18 -10.24
CA MET A 64 -22.25 -5.22 -11.30
C MET A 64 -22.77 -3.83 -11.67
N LEU A 65 -22.73 -2.90 -10.71
CA LEU A 65 -23.28 -1.54 -10.84
C LEU A 65 -22.23 -0.50 -11.25
N VAL A 66 -20.94 -0.77 -11.00
CA VAL A 66 -19.83 0.15 -11.28
C VAL A 66 -18.92 -0.41 -12.38
N PRO A 67 -19.06 0.08 -13.63
CA PRO A 67 -18.18 -0.31 -14.72
C PRO A 67 -16.70 -0.07 -14.40
N GLY A 68 -15.86 -1.09 -14.63
CA GLY A 68 -14.41 -0.98 -14.47
C GLY A 68 -13.88 -1.18 -13.05
N LEU A 69 -14.74 -1.24 -12.02
CA LEU A 69 -14.32 -1.44 -10.64
C LEU A 69 -13.58 -2.77 -10.44
N ARG A 70 -14.10 -3.87 -11.02
CA ARG A 70 -13.46 -5.20 -10.94
C ARG A 70 -12.02 -5.16 -11.45
N ARG A 71 -11.81 -4.56 -12.63
CA ARG A 71 -10.47 -4.41 -13.23
C ARG A 71 -9.56 -3.57 -12.34
N LYS A 72 -10.06 -2.48 -11.76
CA LYS A 72 -9.27 -1.64 -10.82
C LYS A 72 -8.90 -2.42 -9.56
N CYS A 73 -9.81 -3.22 -8.98
CA CYS A 73 -9.51 -4.08 -7.85
C CYS A 73 -8.47 -5.15 -8.17
N ASP A 74 -8.50 -5.74 -9.36
CA ASP A 74 -7.46 -6.69 -9.80
C ASP A 74 -6.08 -6.03 -9.93
N ILE A 75 -6.04 -4.81 -10.46
CA ILE A 75 -4.81 -4.00 -10.53
C ILE A 75 -4.32 -3.65 -9.12
N ALA A 76 -5.23 -3.23 -8.23
CA ALA A 76 -4.93 -2.90 -6.84
C ALA A 76 -4.33 -4.10 -6.09
N ARG A 77 -4.87 -5.30 -6.28
CA ARG A 77 -4.33 -6.54 -5.70
C ARG A 77 -2.88 -6.76 -6.11
N LYS A 78 -2.58 -6.67 -7.41
CA LYS A 78 -1.21 -6.81 -7.94
C LYS A 78 -0.26 -5.76 -7.36
N ILE A 79 -0.74 -4.51 -7.26
CA ILE A 79 0.01 -3.40 -6.66
C ILE A 79 0.35 -3.69 -5.21
N ILE A 80 -0.61 -4.15 -4.41
CA ILE A 80 -0.42 -4.49 -2.99
C ILE A 80 0.58 -5.63 -2.82
N GLU A 81 0.44 -6.71 -3.57
CA GLU A 81 1.33 -7.86 -3.51
C GLU A 81 2.78 -7.48 -3.84
N THR A 82 2.97 -6.70 -4.92
CA THR A 82 4.29 -6.20 -5.31
C THR A 82 4.87 -5.29 -4.23
N THR A 83 4.05 -4.40 -3.65
CA THR A 83 4.46 -3.48 -2.58
C THR A 83 4.91 -4.22 -1.33
N ARG A 84 4.22 -5.30 -0.96
CA ARG A 84 4.61 -6.17 0.15
C ARG A 84 5.95 -6.84 -0.10
N GLY A 85 6.20 -7.26 -1.34
CA GLY A 85 7.51 -7.76 -1.78
C GLY A 85 8.62 -6.70 -1.61
N ASP A 86 8.39 -5.49 -2.12
CA ASP A 86 9.34 -4.37 -2.05
C ASP A 86 9.75 -4.05 -0.59
N ILE A 87 8.76 -3.94 0.31
CA ILE A 87 9.00 -3.69 1.75
C ILE A 87 9.79 -4.85 2.37
N THR A 88 9.42 -6.10 2.07
CA THR A 88 10.12 -7.27 2.61
C THR A 88 11.58 -7.28 2.22
N GLN A 89 11.89 -6.97 0.95
CA GLN A 89 13.27 -6.91 0.48
C GLN A 89 14.08 -5.84 1.22
N GLU A 90 13.51 -4.64 1.40
CA GLU A 90 14.20 -3.56 2.09
C GLU A 90 14.43 -3.86 3.58
N VAL A 91 13.47 -4.50 4.25
CA VAL A 91 13.64 -4.97 5.65
C VAL A 91 14.81 -5.94 5.76
N ARG A 92 14.86 -6.95 4.88
CA ARG A 92 15.94 -7.96 4.88
C ARG A 92 17.29 -7.33 4.54
N ARG A 93 17.32 -6.39 3.61
CA ARG A 93 18.51 -5.62 3.25
C ARG A 93 19.03 -4.79 4.44
N SER A 94 18.16 -4.02 5.08
CA SER A 94 18.51 -3.20 6.25
C SER A 94 19.04 -4.04 7.41
N GLU A 95 18.44 -5.22 7.63
CA GLU A 95 18.94 -6.19 8.61
C GLU A 95 20.34 -6.70 8.26
N LEU A 96 20.58 -7.07 7.00
CA LEU A 96 21.91 -7.50 6.55
C LEU A 96 22.95 -6.40 6.74
N GLU A 97 22.66 -5.17 6.31
CA GLU A 97 23.55 -4.01 6.49
C GLU A 97 23.90 -3.79 7.97
N ARG A 98 22.92 -3.97 8.88
CA ARG A 98 23.13 -3.90 10.32
C ARG A 98 24.07 -5.01 10.83
N GLN A 99 23.93 -6.25 10.35
CA GLN A 99 24.83 -7.34 10.77
C GLN A 99 26.25 -7.14 10.24
N LEU A 100 26.42 -6.66 9.01
CA LEU A 100 27.74 -6.34 8.45
C LEU A 100 28.46 -5.26 9.26
N LYS A 101 27.75 -4.17 9.64
CA LYS A 101 28.31 -3.13 10.51
C LYS A 101 28.74 -3.66 11.88
N LYS A 102 28.01 -4.63 12.44
CA LYS A 102 28.39 -5.29 13.70
C LYS A 102 29.66 -6.12 13.54
N LEU A 103 29.75 -6.91 12.46
CA LEU A 103 30.93 -7.72 12.16
C LEU A 103 32.17 -6.84 11.95
N GLU A 104 32.04 -5.74 11.18
CA GLU A 104 33.12 -4.78 10.98
C GLU A 104 33.63 -4.20 12.31
N LYS A 105 32.71 -3.85 13.23
CA LYS A 105 33.08 -3.35 14.56
C LYS A 105 33.85 -4.38 15.37
N LEU A 106 33.42 -5.64 15.35
CA LEU A 106 34.09 -6.75 16.06
C LEU A 106 35.49 -7.02 15.50
N ALA A 107 35.65 -6.99 14.17
CA ALA A 107 36.95 -7.24 13.53
C ALA A 107 37.97 -6.11 13.74
N ARG A 108 37.54 -4.93 14.21
CA ARG A 108 38.41 -3.79 14.56
C ARG A 108 38.82 -3.76 16.03
N THR A 109 38.27 -4.66 16.86
CA THR A 109 38.67 -4.90 18.25
C THR A 109 39.63 -6.07 18.33
#